data_AF-A0A0W0Y692-F1
#
_entry.id   AF-A0A0W0Y692-F1
#
_cell.length_a   1.000
_cell.length_b   1.000
_cell.length_c   1.000
_cell.angle_alpha   90.00
_cell.angle_beta   90.00
_cell.angle_gamma   90.00
#
_symmetry.space_group_name_H-M   'P 1'
#
loop_
_entity.id
_entity.type
_entity.pdbx_description
1 polymer ?
#
loop_
_entity_poly.entity_id
_entity_poly.type
_entity_poly.pdbx_seq_one_letter_code
_entity_poly.pdbx_strand_id
1 'polypeptide(L)'
;MSLYMWIRCLAACLYDCLILTALCFILTGIAVFLNHGQAIMPGNHYLQLALSLLLFFYYAISLRSGGQTIGMRSWKLRLIKKGEKQWRLIKL
;
A
#
# COMPACT_ATOMS: atom_id res chain seq x y z
N MET A 1 -11.85 -20.31 13.91
CA MET A 1 -10.48 -19.72 13.94
C MET A 1 -10.03 -19.17 12.58
N SER A 2 -10.19 -19.91 11.47
CA SER A 2 -9.74 -19.49 10.12
C SER A 2 -10.41 -18.20 9.59
N LEU A 3 -11.74 -18.09 9.68
CA LEU A 3 -12.51 -16.99 9.05
C LEU A 3 -12.11 -15.58 9.55
N TYR A 4 -11.84 -15.42 10.85
CA TYR A 4 -11.46 -14.14 11.46
C TYR A 4 -10.10 -13.62 10.95
N MET A 5 -9.19 -14.53 10.59
CA MET A 5 -7.90 -14.14 10.00
C MET A 5 -8.06 -13.65 8.56
N TRP A 6 -8.92 -14.29 7.77
CA TRP A 6 -9.21 -13.84 6.40
C TRP A 6 -9.83 -12.45 6.35
N ILE A 7 -10.78 -12.16 7.24
CA ILE A 7 -11.42 -10.83 7.33
C ILE A 7 -10.38 -9.75 7.65
N ARG A 8 -9.41 -10.03 8.53
CA ARG A 8 -8.32 -9.08 8.84
C ARG A 8 -7.40 -8.82 7.66
N CYS A 9 -7.05 -9.85 6.89
CA CYS A 9 -6.26 -9.67 5.66
C CYS A 9 -7.05 -8.88 4.60
N LEU A 10 -8.34 -9.17 4.43
CA LEU A 10 -9.20 -8.43 3.52
C LEU A 10 -9.30 -6.95 3.93
N ALA A 11 -9.52 -6.69 5.23
CA ALA A 11 -9.57 -5.33 5.77
C ALA A 11 -8.24 -4.59 5.57
N ALA A 12 -7.10 -5.26 5.73
CA ALA A 12 -5.78 -4.67 5.46
C ALA A 12 -5.61 -4.31 3.98
N CYS A 13 -5.98 -5.20 3.06
CA CYS A 13 -5.94 -4.92 1.62
C CYS A 13 -6.88 -3.78 1.23
N LEU A 14 -8.11 -3.75 1.76
CA LEU A 14 -9.06 -2.66 1.55
C LEU A 14 -8.49 -1.33 2.04
N TYR A 15 -7.80 -1.34 3.18
CA TYR A 15 -7.16 -0.16 3.74
C TYR A 15 -6.03 0.36 2.84
N ASP A 16 -5.18 -0.53 2.31
CA ASP A 16 -4.16 -0.15 1.34
C ASP A 16 -4.77 0.40 0.05
N CYS A 17 -5.86 -0.19 -0.47
CA CYS A 17 -6.59 0.35 -1.62
C CYS A 17 -7.16 1.75 -1.36
N LEU A 18 -7.68 2.01 -0.16
CA LEU A 18 -8.20 3.33 0.21
C LEU A 18 -7.09 4.39 0.23
N ILE A 19 -5.94 4.05 0.83
CA ILE A 19 -4.76 4.92 0.86
C ILE A 19 -4.25 5.19 -0.56
N LEU A 20 -4.11 4.15 -1.39
CA LEU A 20 -3.70 4.28 -2.78
C LEU A 20 -4.65 5.18 -3.56
N THR A 21 -5.95 4.99 -3.38
CA THR A 21 -6.99 5.79 -4.04
C THR A 21 -6.85 7.25 -3.64
N ALA A 22 -6.71 7.54 -2.34
CA ALA A 22 -6.50 8.90 -1.85
C ALA A 22 -5.22 9.54 -2.44
N LEU A 23 -4.11 8.80 -2.50
CA LEU A 23 -2.87 9.25 -3.14
C LEU A 23 -3.05 9.53 -4.63
N CYS A 24 -3.75 8.66 -5.36
CA CYS A 24 -4.07 8.86 -6.77
C CYS A 24 -4.93 10.11 -6.98
N PHE A 25 -5.92 10.36 -6.13
CA PHE A 25 -6.74 11.58 -6.19
C PHE A 25 -5.90 12.83 -5.92
N ILE A 26 -5.02 12.80 -4.91
CA ILE A 26 -4.10 13.92 -4.62
C ILE A 26 -3.20 14.20 -5.82
N LEU A 27 -2.55 13.16 -6.37
CA LEU A 27 -1.65 13.30 -7.51
C LEU A 27 -2.38 13.84 -8.75
N THR A 28 -3.57 13.30 -9.04
CA THR A 28 -4.40 13.76 -10.15
C THR A 28 -4.89 15.19 -9.93
N GLY A 29 -5.28 15.54 -8.70
CA GLY A 29 -5.67 16.91 -8.33
C GLY A 29 -4.53 17.90 -8.51
N ILE A 30 -3.30 17.55 -8.12
CA ILE A 30 -2.10 18.35 -8.37
C ILE A 30 -1.86 18.49 -9.87
N ALA A 31 -1.96 17.39 -10.63
CA ALA A 31 -1.76 17.42 -12.08
C ALA A 31 -2.79 18.33 -12.79
N VAL A 32 -4.06 18.27 -12.39
CA VAL A 32 -5.13 19.15 -12.93
C VAL A 32 -4.90 20.60 -12.51
N PHE A 33 -4.49 20.85 -11.26
CA PHE A 33 -4.17 22.21 -10.79
C PHE A 33 -3.03 22.83 -11.61
N LEU A 34 -1.96 22.07 -11.88
CA LEU A 34 -0.86 22.49 -12.75
C LEU A 34 -1.30 22.67 -14.21
N ASN A 35 -2.30 21.90 -14.66
CA ASN A 35 -2.91 22.05 -15.98
C ASN A 35 -3.93 23.21 -16.05
N HIS A 36 -3.77 24.24 -15.21
CA HIS A 36 -4.68 25.39 -15.11
C HIS A 36 -6.15 25.03 -14.84
N GLY A 37 -6.39 23.91 -14.14
CA GLY A 37 -7.74 23.41 -13.85
C GLY A 37 -8.41 22.73 -15.04
N GLN A 38 -7.73 22.56 -16.17
CA GLN A 38 -8.26 21.83 -17.31
C GLN A 38 -8.18 20.32 -17.07
N ALA A 39 -9.26 19.63 -17.42
CA ALA A 39 -9.32 18.17 -17.32
C ALA A 39 -8.24 17.55 -18.23
N ILE A 40 -7.47 16.61 -17.68
CA ILE A 40 -6.45 15.89 -18.44
C ILE A 40 -7.17 14.83 -19.30
N MET A 41 -6.93 14.85 -20.61
CA MET A 41 -7.57 13.92 -21.53
C MET A 41 -7.14 12.46 -21.23
N PRO A 42 -8.06 11.49 -21.28
CA PRO A 42 -7.71 10.08 -21.16
C PRO A 42 -6.71 9.70 -22.27
N GLY A 43 -5.62 9.01 -21.88
CA GLY A 43 -4.51 8.66 -22.78
C GLY A 43 -3.25 9.50 -22.60
N ASN A 44 -3.23 10.46 -21.67
CA ASN A 44 -1.99 11.18 -21.35
C ASN A 44 -0.98 10.24 -20.66
N HIS A 45 0.09 9.90 -21.39
CA HIS A 45 1.16 9.03 -20.92
C HIS A 45 1.87 9.57 -19.67
N TYR A 46 1.99 10.90 -19.49
CA TYR A 46 2.65 11.48 -18.32
C TYR A 46 1.87 11.21 -17.04
N LEU A 47 0.55 11.40 -17.08
CA LEU A 47 -0.32 11.11 -15.94
C LEU A 47 -0.32 9.61 -15.64
N GLN A 48 -0.46 8.77 -16.67
CA GLN A 48 -0.38 7.31 -16.50
C GLN A 48 0.94 6.87 -15.85
N LEU A 49 2.08 7.36 -16.36
CA LEU A 49 3.40 7.07 -15.79
C LEU A 49 3.51 7.55 -14.34
N ALA A 50 3.00 8.74 -14.03
CA ALA A 50 3.00 9.28 -12.68
C ALA A 50 2.19 8.40 -11.70
N LEU A 51 0.98 7.97 -12.08
CA LEU A 51 0.18 7.03 -11.27
C LEU A 51 0.87 5.66 -11.14
N SER A 52 1.44 5.12 -12.22
CA SER A 52 2.17 3.85 -12.17
C SER A 52 3.40 3.93 -11.26
N LEU A 53 4.16 5.03 -11.31
CA LEU A 53 5.29 5.28 -10.43
C LEU A 53 4.84 5.43 -8.98
N LEU A 54 3.75 6.17 -8.72
CA LEU A 54 3.17 6.31 -7.39
C LEU A 54 2.85 4.94 -6.77
N LEU A 55 2.20 4.06 -7.53
CA LEU A 55 1.91 2.68 -7.11
C LEU A 55 3.20 1.91 -6.83
N PHE A 56 4.17 1.97 -7.76
CA PHE A 56 5.44 1.29 -7.63
C PHE A 56 6.21 1.75 -6.38
N PHE A 57 6.31 3.07 -6.17
CA PHE A 57 6.99 3.63 -5.00
C PHE A 57 6.30 3.25 -3.69
N TYR A 58 4.97 3.27 -3.63
CA TYR A 58 4.23 2.83 -2.46
C TYR A 58 4.61 1.40 -2.06
N TYR A 59 4.54 0.47 -3.01
CA TYR A 59 4.88 -0.93 -2.74
C TYR A 59 6.38 -1.14 -2.51
N ALA A 60 7.26 -0.45 -3.24
CA ALA A 60 8.70 -0.55 -3.07
C ALA A 60 9.16 -0.08 -1.68
N ILE A 61 8.62 1.05 -1.20
CA ILE A 61 8.90 1.58 0.15
C ILE A 61 8.36 0.63 1.21
N SER A 62 7.15 0.08 1.00
CA SER A 62 6.54 -0.92 1.87
C SER A 62 7.39 -2.19 2.00
N LEU A 63 7.94 -2.68 0.87
CA LEU A 63 8.84 -3.83 0.86
C LEU A 63 10.14 -3.52 1.61
N ARG A 64 10.75 -2.36 1.35
CA ARG A 64 12.02 -1.96 1.97
C ARG A 64 11.91 -1.70 3.48
N SER A 65 10.76 -1.22 3.95
CA SER A 65 10.55 -0.83 5.35
C SER A 65 10.24 -2.00 6.30
N GLY A 66 10.31 -3.25 5.85
CA GLY A 66 10.10 -4.43 6.70
C GLY A 66 9.09 -5.44 6.18
N GLY A 67 8.78 -5.44 4.88
CA GLY A 67 7.88 -6.42 4.27
C GLY A 67 6.43 -6.33 4.74
N GLN A 68 6.01 -5.17 5.24
CA GLN A 68 4.63 -4.93 5.70
C GLN A 68 4.12 -3.61 5.11
N THR A 69 2.96 -3.67 4.46
CA THR A 69 2.23 -2.49 4.02
C THR A 69 1.66 -1.74 5.22
N ILE A 70 1.26 -0.48 4.99
CA ILE A 70 0.63 0.35 6.02
C ILE A 70 -0.66 -0.32 6.51
N GLY A 71 -1.45 -0.92 5.60
CA GLY A 71 -2.63 -1.71 5.95
C GLY A 71 -2.31 -2.88 6.89
N MET A 72 -1.22 -3.61 6.62
CA MET A 72 -0.78 -4.70 7.50
C MET A 72 -0.32 -4.19 8.87
N ARG A 73 0.35 -3.02 8.93
CA ARG A 73 0.76 -2.40 10.20
C ARG A 73 -0.43 -1.97 11.05
N SER A 74 -1.47 -1.38 10.44
CA SER A 74 -2.67 -0.94 11.16
C SER A 74 -3.39 -2.08 11.87
N TRP A 75 -3.38 -3.29 11.28
CA TRP A 75 -4.04 -4.48 11.83
C TRP A 75 -3.07 -5.43 12.57
N LYS A 76 -1.84 -4.98 12.84
CA LYS A 76 -0.77 -5.77 13.50
C LYS A 76 -0.51 -7.13 12.82
N LEU A 77 -0.73 -7.22 11.50
CA LEU A 77 -0.50 -8.42 10.71
C LEU A 77 0.98 -8.53 10.35
N ARG A 78 1.68 -9.52 10.91
CA ARG A 78 3.09 -9.78 10.60
C ARG A 78 3.24 -11.07 9.81
N LEU A 79 3.96 -10.99 8.69
CA LEU A 79 4.45 -12.16 7.99
C LEU A 79 5.47 -12.86 8.88
N ILE A 80 5.07 -14.01 9.42
CA ILE A 80 5.93 -14.89 10.19
C ILE A 80 6.44 -15.97 9.24
N LYS A 81 7.75 -16.13 9.15
CA LYS A 81 8.35 -17.19 8.33
C LYS A 81 8.02 -18.53 9.00
N LYS A 82 7.29 -19.41 8.31
CA LYS A 82 6.98 -20.76 8.79
C LYS A 82 8.28 -21.56 8.87
N GLY A 83 8.93 -21.56 10.04
CA GLY A 83 10.22 -22.22 10.25
C GLY A 83 11.21 -21.49 11.15
N GLU A 84 10.99 -20.21 11.49
CA GLU A 84 11.77 -19.56 12.55
C GLU A 84 11.26 -20.04 13.91
N LYS A 85 11.88 -21.12 14.37
CA LYS A 85 11.89 -21.62 15.74
C LYS A 85 11.93 -20.43 16.72
N GLN A 86 10.82 -20.19 17.41
CA GLN A 86 10.57 -19.21 18.49
C GLN A 86 11.44 -19.45 19.76
N TRP A 87 12.62 -20.06 19.63
CA TRP A 87 13.44 -20.53 20.75
C TRP A 87 14.46 -19.50 21.27
N ARG A 88 14.39 -18.23 20.84
CA ARG A 88 15.31 -17.17 21.30
C ARG A 88 14.73 -16.27 22.40
N LEU A 89 13.67 -16.69 23.09
CA LEU A 89 13.15 -15.99 24.28
C LEU A 89 13.03 -16.89 25.52
N ILE A 90 13.65 -18.08 25.51
CA ILE A 90 13.82 -18.93 26.70
C ILE A 90 15.28 -19.41 26.74
N LYS A 91 16.17 -18.52 27.18
CA LYS A 91 17.58 -18.70 27.63
C LYS A 91 18.21 -17.32 27.47
N LEU A 92 18.61 -16.58 28.49
CA LEU A 92 18.84 -16.80 29.92
C LEU A 92 18.53 -15.47 30.63
#